data_AF-A0A146FQG9-F1
#
_entry.id   AF-A0A146FQG9-F1
#
_cell.length_a   1.000
_cell.length_b   1.000
_cell.length_c   1.000
_cell.angle_alpha   90.00
_cell.angle_beta   90.00
_cell.angle_gamma   90.00
#
_symmetry.space_group_name_H-M   'P 1'
#
loop_
_entity.id
_entity.type
_entity.pdbx_description
1 polymer ?
#
loop_
_entity_poly.entity_id
_entity_poly.type
_entity_poly.pdbx_seq_one_letter_code
_entity_poly.pdbx_strand_id
1 'polypeptide(L)'
;MFSVIIPDHPCLTDIVAVETQPNGQTTKFAFNFPLPPKLTELVVFFLPGTVLPPDTAAAIYIQFPDPNNNAPQFKFIGALANERPSAILKVQAPQIPGLQNGNAMAGAAPMVTLGISLEPVQAVAPQVAALEAEQAGGGAGQSLELVRHNRQQKEITTKVLAQRIIGNAFNFLASFASEDPSNRGQETVPLKTFRDWWTKFERKVEMDPTFLEREDPSASG
;
A
#
# COMPACT_ATOMS: atom_id res chain seq x y z
N MET A 1 -3.01 25.78 1.81
CA MET A 1 -3.39 25.08 3.05
C MET A 1 -3.11 23.59 2.93
N PHE A 2 -3.83 22.84 2.07
CA PHE A 2 -3.58 21.41 1.86
C PHE A 2 -3.55 21.08 0.37
N SER A 3 -2.98 19.93 0.03
CA SER A 3 -3.02 19.35 -1.30
C SER A 3 -3.03 17.83 -1.21
N VAL A 4 -3.58 17.18 -2.23
CA VAL A 4 -3.79 15.73 -2.28
C VAL A 4 -3.15 15.18 -3.55
N ILE A 5 -2.35 14.13 -3.41
CA ILE A 5 -1.87 13.34 -4.53
C ILE A 5 -2.55 11.99 -4.49
N ILE A 6 -3.15 11.63 -5.63
CA ILE A 6 -3.63 10.29 -5.91
C ILE A 6 -2.58 9.66 -6.84
N PRO A 7 -2.13 8.42 -6.57
CA PRO A 7 -1.21 7.72 -7.47
C PRO A 7 -1.73 7.73 -8.92
N ASP A 8 -0.83 7.94 -9.87
CA ASP A 8 -1.12 8.02 -11.31
C ASP A 8 -2.04 9.17 -11.75
N HIS A 9 -2.31 10.15 -10.88
CA HIS A 9 -3.11 11.33 -11.21
C HIS A 9 -2.40 12.65 -10.88
N PRO A 10 -2.80 13.77 -11.53
CA PRO A 10 -2.30 15.09 -11.19
C PRO A 10 -2.58 15.45 -9.74
N CYS A 11 -1.70 16.28 -9.19
CA CYS A 11 -1.84 16.83 -7.85
C CYS A 11 -3.10 17.70 -7.75
N LEU A 12 -3.97 17.40 -6.77
CA LEU A 12 -5.18 18.16 -6.51
C LEU A 12 -4.85 19.32 -5.58
N THR A 13 -5.11 20.53 -6.08
CA THR A 13 -4.89 21.80 -5.35
C THR A 13 -6.16 22.62 -5.20
N ASP A 14 -7.21 22.29 -5.95
CA ASP A 14 -8.53 22.92 -5.88
C ASP A 14 -9.30 22.44 -4.65
N ILE A 15 -8.99 23.06 -3.52
CA ILE A 15 -9.66 22.82 -2.25
C ILE A 15 -10.88 23.72 -2.10
N VAL A 16 -12.01 23.16 -1.66
CA VAL A 16 -13.25 23.91 -1.41
C VAL A 16 -13.42 24.13 0.09
N ALA A 17 -13.62 25.38 0.50
CA ALA A 17 -14.02 25.71 1.86
C ALA A 17 -15.50 25.33 2.07
N VAL A 18 -15.77 24.45 3.04
CA VAL A 18 -17.13 23.93 3.32
C VAL A 18 -17.78 24.66 4.49
N GLU A 19 -17.02 24.91 5.55
CA GLU A 19 -17.53 25.58 6.75
C GLU A 19 -16.59 26.71 7.14
N THR A 20 -17.14 27.93 7.12
CA THR A 20 -16.48 29.14 7.59
C THR A 20 -17.20 29.63 8.82
N GLN A 21 -16.49 29.66 9.94
CA GLN A 21 -17.02 30.17 11.19
C GLN A 21 -17.28 31.69 11.08
N PRO A 22 -18.18 32.25 11.91
CA PRO A 22 -18.50 33.69 11.89
C PRO A 22 -17.31 34.61 12.22
N ASN A 23 -16.21 34.07 12.73
CA ASN A 23 -14.92 34.76 12.91
C ASN A 23 -14.08 34.84 11.61
N GLY A 24 -14.58 34.33 10.49
CA GLY A 24 -13.90 34.29 9.19
C GLY A 24 -12.90 33.15 9.04
N GLN A 25 -12.75 32.25 10.02
CA GLN A 25 -11.88 31.09 9.91
C GLN A 25 -12.62 29.91 9.25
N THR A 26 -12.07 29.42 8.15
CA THR A 26 -12.52 28.16 7.55
C THR A 26 -11.93 26.99 8.31
N THR A 27 -12.79 26.15 8.87
CA THR A 27 -12.39 24.97 9.63
C THR A 27 -12.58 23.68 8.87
N LYS A 28 -13.46 23.64 7.87
CA LYS A 28 -13.69 22.44 7.05
C LYS A 28 -13.43 22.71 5.58
N PHE A 29 -12.75 21.77 4.97
CA PHE A 29 -12.37 21.80 3.57
C PHE A 29 -12.72 20.48 2.90
N ALA A 30 -12.93 20.51 1.58
CA ALA A 30 -13.19 19.32 0.79
C ALA A 30 -12.42 19.31 -0.54
N PHE A 31 -11.99 18.13 -0.96
CA PHE A 31 -11.58 17.83 -2.33
C PHE A 31 -12.56 16.85 -2.94
N ASN A 32 -13.00 17.16 -4.16
CA ASN A 32 -13.90 16.29 -4.91
C ASN A 32 -13.15 15.79 -6.14
N PHE A 33 -13.11 14.47 -6.32
CA PHE A 33 -12.45 13.87 -7.48
C PHE A 33 -13.18 12.60 -7.95
N PRO A 34 -13.08 12.26 -9.25
CA PRO A 34 -13.62 11.00 -9.75
C PRO A 34 -12.94 9.81 -9.08
N LEU A 35 -13.72 8.80 -8.68
CA LEU A 35 -13.18 7.57 -8.08
C LEU A 35 -12.29 6.83 -9.10
N PRO A 36 -10.98 6.66 -8.83
CA PRO A 36 -10.13 5.85 -9.68
C PRO A 36 -10.52 4.37 -9.58
N PRO A 37 -10.29 3.55 -10.63
CA PRO A 37 -10.62 2.12 -10.63
C PRO A 37 -9.83 1.33 -9.57
N LYS A 38 -8.64 1.81 -9.19
CA LYS A 38 -7.80 1.25 -8.13
C LYS A 38 -7.33 2.39 -7.22
N LEU A 39 -8.13 2.68 -6.19
CA LEU A 39 -7.73 3.60 -5.14
C LEU A 39 -7.36 2.83 -3.88
N THR A 40 -6.06 2.79 -3.59
CA THR A 40 -5.49 2.11 -2.40
C THR A 40 -4.84 3.07 -1.43
N GLU A 41 -4.30 4.18 -1.95
CA GLU A 41 -3.49 5.12 -1.17
C GLU A 41 -3.78 6.55 -1.61
N LEU A 42 -3.69 7.47 -0.66
CA LEU A 42 -3.78 8.91 -0.86
C LEU A 42 -2.63 9.57 -0.10
N VAL A 43 -2.04 10.61 -0.69
CA VAL A 43 -1.04 11.41 0.01
C VAL A 43 -1.64 12.78 0.25
N VAL A 44 -1.70 13.21 1.51
CA VAL A 44 -2.19 14.55 1.88
C VAL A 44 -1.06 15.30 2.56
N PHE A 45 -0.86 16.55 2.16
CA PHE A 45 0.26 17.36 2.67
C PHE A 45 -0.07 18.84 2.68
N PHE A 46 0.71 19.60 3.45
CA PHE A 46 0.61 21.05 3.52
C PHE A 46 1.27 21.71 2.31
N LEU A 47 0.62 22.74 1.78
CA LEU A 47 1.28 23.59 0.79
C LEU A 47 2.38 24.44 1.48
N PRO A 48 3.49 24.77 0.78
CA PRO A 48 4.56 25.58 1.35
C PRO A 48 4.04 26.87 2.02
N GLY A 49 4.53 27.15 3.22
CA GLY A 49 4.10 28.32 4.00
C GLY A 49 2.78 28.17 4.77
N THR A 50 2.14 26.99 4.73
CA THR A 50 0.96 26.72 5.56
C THR A 50 1.39 26.29 6.97
N VAL A 51 0.82 26.93 7.99
CA VAL A 51 0.94 26.53 9.40
C VAL A 51 -0.46 26.47 10.00
N LEU A 52 -0.78 25.38 10.71
CA LEU A 52 -2.04 25.26 11.43
C LEU A 52 -2.02 26.11 12.71
N PRO A 53 -3.18 26.59 13.19
CA PRO A 53 -3.27 27.23 14.50
C PRO A 53 -2.66 26.34 15.61
N PRO A 54 -2.15 26.95 16.70
CA PRO A 54 -1.62 26.19 17.83
C PRO A 54 -2.67 25.21 18.37
N ASP A 55 -2.20 24.08 18.89
CA ASP A 55 -3.03 23.00 19.45
C ASP A 55 -4.09 22.42 18.50
N THR A 56 -3.94 22.62 17.19
CA THR A 56 -4.88 22.15 16.16
C THR A 56 -4.23 21.10 15.26
N ALA A 57 -5.02 20.09 14.89
CA ALA A 57 -4.69 19.10 13.89
C ALA A 57 -5.74 19.10 12.77
N ALA A 58 -5.34 18.69 11.57
CA ALA A 58 -6.22 18.50 10.44
C ALA A 58 -6.64 17.03 10.38
N ALA A 59 -7.85 16.71 10.83
CA ALA A 59 -8.46 15.40 10.71
C ALA A 59 -8.95 15.17 9.28
N ILE A 60 -8.62 14.00 8.72
CA ILE A 60 -8.88 13.65 7.32
C ILE A 60 -9.93 12.56 7.28
N TYR A 61 -10.99 12.84 6.53
CA TYR A 61 -12.12 11.96 6.32
C TYR A 61 -12.31 11.68 4.84
N ILE A 62 -12.74 10.47 4.49
CA ILE A 62 -13.09 10.10 3.13
C ILE A 62 -14.53 9.63 3.06
N GLN A 63 -15.22 10.03 2.01
CA GLN A 63 -16.56 9.61 1.69
C GLN A 63 -16.57 9.03 0.28
N PHE A 64 -16.95 7.76 0.18
CA PHE A 64 -17.17 7.08 -1.08
C PHE A 64 -18.63 7.24 -1.54
N PRO A 65 -18.88 7.22 -2.86
CA PRO A 65 -20.23 7.17 -3.38
C PRO A 65 -20.87 5.81 -3.05
N ASP A 66 -22.05 5.83 -2.44
CA ASP A 66 -22.79 4.61 -2.10
C ASP A 66 -23.69 4.18 -3.28
N PRO A 67 -23.52 2.98 -3.85
CA PRO A 67 -24.41 2.46 -4.90
C PRO A 67 -25.86 2.26 -4.44
N ASN A 68 -26.11 2.14 -3.14
CA ASN A 68 -27.45 1.92 -2.59
C ASN A 68 -28.16 3.24 -2.19
N ASN A 69 -27.53 4.38 -2.46
CA ASN A 69 -28.07 5.71 -2.12
C ASN A 69 -28.41 5.87 -0.62
N ASN A 70 -27.72 5.15 0.27
CA ASN A 70 -27.80 5.45 1.69
C ASN A 70 -27.09 6.78 1.98
N ALA A 71 -27.37 7.36 3.14
CA ALA A 71 -26.69 8.56 3.59
C ALA A 71 -25.17 8.34 3.53
N PRO A 72 -24.43 9.14 2.73
CA PRO A 72 -23.00 8.94 2.58
C PRO A 72 -22.29 9.16 3.92
N GLN A 73 -21.49 8.18 4.35
CA GLN A 73 -20.78 8.23 5.62
C GLN A 73 -19.32 8.62 5.41
N PHE A 74 -18.86 9.62 6.16
CA PHE A 74 -17.45 9.98 6.25
C PHE A 74 -16.72 9.01 7.18
N LYS A 75 -15.66 8.39 6.67
CA LYS A 75 -14.75 7.54 7.45
C LYS A 75 -13.48 8.31 7.77
N PHE A 76 -13.07 8.34 9.03
CA PHE A 76 -11.78 8.88 9.44
C PHE A 76 -10.65 7.98 8.90
N ILE A 77 -9.65 8.58 8.25
CA ILE A 77 -8.53 7.83 7.62
C ILE A 77 -7.16 8.30 8.09
N GLY A 78 -7.06 9.44 8.76
CA GLY A 78 -5.81 9.91 9.35
C GLY A 78 -5.87 11.38 9.73
N ALA A 79 -4.74 11.93 10.15
CA ALA A 79 -4.62 13.33 10.51
C ALA A 79 -3.25 13.91 10.14
N LEU A 80 -3.18 15.23 10.01
CA LEU A 80 -1.97 16.00 9.84
C LEU A 80 -1.82 17.01 10.98
N ALA A 81 -0.59 17.32 11.34
CA ALA A 81 -0.26 18.34 12.34
C ALA A 81 0.95 19.14 11.88
N ASN A 82 1.29 20.23 12.57
CA ASN A 82 2.49 21.02 12.24
C ASN A 82 3.79 20.18 12.31
N GLU A 83 3.87 19.25 13.27
CA GLU A 83 4.99 18.30 13.40
C GLU A 83 5.01 17.22 12.32
N ARG A 84 3.84 16.92 11.73
CA ARG A 84 3.66 15.92 10.68
C ARG A 84 2.87 16.53 9.51
N PRO A 85 3.53 17.31 8.65
CA PRO A 85 2.87 18.12 7.61
C PRO A 85 2.41 17.29 6.41
N SER A 86 2.70 16.00 6.37
CA SER A 86 2.28 15.08 5.31
C SER A 86 2.02 13.67 5.84
N ALA A 87 1.06 12.96 5.24
CA ALA A 87 0.76 11.57 5.55
C ALA A 87 0.33 10.80 4.30
N ILE A 88 0.73 9.53 4.25
CA ILE A 88 0.25 8.55 3.27
C ILE A 88 -0.87 7.75 3.96
N LEU A 89 -2.05 7.78 3.38
CA LEU A 89 -3.27 7.24 3.95
C LEU A 89 -3.74 6.05 3.10
N LYS A 90 -3.81 4.87 3.73
CA LYS A 90 -4.38 3.69 3.09
C LYS A 90 -5.89 3.79 3.08
N VAL A 91 -6.49 3.57 1.92
CA VAL A 91 -7.93 3.61 1.72
C VAL A 91 -8.40 2.33 1.04
N GLN A 92 -9.48 1.75 1.54
CA GLN A 92 -10.17 0.68 0.82
C GLN A 92 -11.43 1.26 0.16
N ALA A 93 -11.37 1.42 -1.16
CA ALA A 93 -12.56 1.78 -1.92
C ALA A 93 -13.58 0.62 -1.89
N PRO A 94 -14.88 0.91 -1.66
CA PRO A 94 -15.92 -0.10 -1.74
C PRO A 94 -15.97 -0.68 -3.16
N GLN A 95 -16.26 -1.98 -3.26
CA GLN A 95 -16.41 -2.64 -4.54
C GLN A 95 -17.76 -2.21 -5.15
N ILE A 96 -17.73 -1.23 -6.05
CA ILE A 96 -18.92 -0.77 -6.76
C ILE A 96 -19.07 -1.61 -8.04
N PRO A 97 -20.13 -2.44 -8.16
CA PRO A 97 -20.36 -3.24 -9.37
C PRO A 97 -20.53 -2.32 -10.58
N GLY A 98 -19.73 -2.53 -11.63
CA GLY A 98 -19.80 -1.76 -12.89
C GLY A 98 -18.61 -0.84 -13.18
N LEU A 99 -17.85 -0.38 -12.17
CA LEU A 99 -16.65 0.43 -12.41
C LEU A 99 -15.38 -0.38 -12.69
N GLN A 100 -15.32 -1.62 -12.25
CA GLN A 100 -14.10 -2.44 -12.36
C GLN A 100 -13.90 -3.06 -13.74
N ASN A 101 -14.94 -3.15 -14.56
CA ASN A 101 -14.90 -3.89 -15.83
C ASN A 101 -14.59 -3.01 -17.05
N GLY A 102 -14.17 -1.75 -16.87
CA GLY A 102 -13.90 -0.81 -17.98
C GLY A 102 -15.14 -0.39 -18.79
N ASN A 103 -16.28 -1.05 -18.60
CA ASN A 103 -17.59 -0.69 -19.14
C ASN A 103 -18.25 0.37 -18.25
N ALA A 104 -17.66 1.56 -18.16
CA ALA A 104 -18.40 2.73 -17.69
C ALA A 104 -19.49 3.05 -18.73
N MET A 105 -20.68 2.47 -18.54
CA MET A 105 -21.92 2.94 -19.15
C MET A 105 -22.03 4.46 -18.90
N ALA A 106 -22.51 5.19 -19.92
CA ALA A 106 -22.56 6.65 -20.03
C ALA A 106 -23.37 7.38 -18.92
N GLY A 107 -22.91 7.27 -17.67
CA GLY A 107 -23.33 8.04 -16.50
C GLY A 107 -22.11 8.73 -15.88
N ALA A 108 -22.36 9.82 -15.15
CA ALA A 108 -21.31 10.59 -14.49
C ALA A 108 -20.39 9.68 -13.65
N ALA A 109 -19.07 9.89 -13.75
CA ALA A 109 -18.11 9.15 -12.95
C ALA A 109 -18.44 9.34 -11.45
N PRO A 110 -18.47 8.26 -10.66
CA PRO A 110 -18.79 8.35 -9.25
C PRO A 110 -17.72 9.22 -8.55
N MET A 111 -18.17 10.23 -7.79
CA MET A 111 -17.30 11.21 -7.15
C MET A 111 -16.98 10.79 -5.71
N VAL A 112 -15.71 10.88 -5.34
CA VAL A 112 -15.22 10.75 -3.96
C VAL A 112 -15.08 12.15 -3.37
N THR A 113 -15.44 12.28 -2.10
CA THR A 113 -15.23 13.51 -1.33
C THR A 113 -14.22 13.23 -0.21
N LEU A 114 -13.09 13.94 -0.23
CA LEU A 114 -12.11 13.94 0.85
C LEU A 114 -12.32 15.20 1.70
N GLY A 115 -12.74 15.03 2.94
CA GLY A 115 -12.92 16.11 3.91
C GLY A 115 -11.67 16.32 4.77
N ILE A 116 -11.33 17.57 5.05
CA ILE A 116 -10.29 17.96 5.99
C ILE A 116 -10.92 18.90 7.02
N SER A 117 -10.88 18.53 8.30
CA SER A 117 -11.46 19.26 9.42
C SER A 117 -10.35 19.72 10.38
N LEU A 118 -10.29 21.01 10.67
CA LEU A 118 -9.38 21.57 11.67
C LEU A 118 -10.00 21.42 13.05
N GLU A 119 -9.40 20.58 13.87
CA GLU A 119 -9.90 20.20 15.19
C GLU A 119 -8.78 20.27 16.24
N PRO A 120 -9.10 20.50 17.52
CA PRO A 120 -8.11 20.45 18.58
C PRO A 120 -7.40 19.09 18.61
N VAL A 121 -6.08 19.10 18.81
CA VAL A 121 -5.25 17.88 18.88
C VAL A 121 -5.81 16.86 19.86
N GLN A 122 -6.41 17.31 20.96
CA GLN A 122 -6.99 16.47 22.00
C GLN A 122 -8.20 15.66 21.51
N ALA A 123 -8.93 16.15 20.51
CA ALA A 123 -10.06 15.46 19.88
C ALA A 123 -9.60 14.46 18.79
N VAL A 124 -8.49 14.76 18.12
CA VAL A 124 -7.97 13.96 17.00
C VAL A 124 -7.05 12.83 17.48
N ALA A 125 -6.25 13.06 18.53
CA ALA A 125 -5.33 12.09 19.11
C ALA A 125 -5.96 10.70 19.39
N PRO A 126 -7.14 10.57 20.03
CA PRO A 126 -7.74 9.25 20.25
C PRO A 126 -8.19 8.57 18.95
N GLN A 127 -8.61 9.33 17.94
CA GLN A 127 -9.01 8.77 16.63
C GLN A 127 -7.80 8.22 15.88
N VAL A 128 -6.66 8.92 15.94
CA VAL A 128 -5.39 8.46 15.34
C VAL A 128 -4.93 7.17 16.03
N ALA A 129 -4.93 7.13 17.36
CA ALA A 129 -4.55 5.94 18.12
C ALA A 129 -5.46 4.73 17.80
N ALA A 130 -6.77 4.96 17.63
CA ALA A 130 -7.71 3.92 17.22
C ALA A 130 -7.42 3.39 15.81
N LEU A 131 -7.13 4.27 14.85
CA LEU A 131 -6.73 3.85 13.50
C LEU A 131 -5.42 3.07 13.48
N GLU A 132 -4.42 3.50 14.26
CA GLU A 132 -3.14 2.79 14.37
C GLU A 132 -3.34 1.41 15.00
N ALA A 133 -4.22 1.29 16.00
CA ALA A 133 -4.58 0.00 16.60
C ALA A 133 -5.33 -0.93 15.62
N GLU A 134 -6.25 -0.40 14.81
CA GLU A 134 -6.92 -1.17 13.73
C GLU A 134 -5.92 -1.65 12.68
N GLN A 135 -4.96 -0.79 12.29
CA GLN A 135 -3.91 -1.14 11.35
C GLN A 135 -2.92 -2.16 11.93
N ALA A 136 -2.63 -2.08 13.22
CA ALA A 136 -1.76 -3.04 13.92
C ALA A 136 -2.44 -4.40 14.17
N GLY A 137 -3.76 -4.45 14.28
CA GLY A 137 -4.54 -5.69 14.41
C GLY A 137 -4.63 -6.51 13.10
N GLY A 138 -4.40 -5.87 11.96
CA GLY A 138 -4.39 -6.46 10.62
C GLY A 138 -3.01 -6.93 10.17
N GLY A 139 -2.43 -7.91 10.87
CA GLY A 139 -1.20 -8.58 10.44
C GLY A 139 0.08 -8.02 11.06
N ALA A 140 0.80 -8.90 11.76
CA ALA A 140 2.08 -8.62 12.36
C ALA A 140 3.11 -8.14 11.33
N GLY A 141 3.70 -6.96 11.57
CA GLY A 141 5.01 -6.61 11.02
C GLY A 141 5.18 -5.15 10.59
N GLN A 142 5.91 -4.41 11.41
CA GLN A 142 6.75 -3.26 11.05
C GLN A 142 6.06 -1.91 10.88
N SER A 143 6.06 -1.14 11.97
CA SER A 143 6.20 0.31 11.92
C SER A 143 7.45 0.69 12.71
N LEU A 144 8.60 0.69 12.03
CA LEU A 144 9.61 1.69 12.27
C LEU A 144 9.96 2.31 10.92
N GLU A 145 9.31 3.43 10.69
CA GLU A 145 9.58 4.43 9.67
C GLU A 145 11.07 4.75 9.60
N LEU A 146 11.71 4.50 8.46
CA LEU A 146 12.86 5.24 7.91
C LEU A 146 13.00 4.88 6.43
N VAL A 147 12.55 5.82 5.58
CA VAL A 147 13.00 6.11 4.21
C VAL A 147 13.66 4.94 3.46
N ARG A 148 12.96 4.37 2.45
CA ARG A 148 13.62 3.88 1.23
C ARG A 148 12.64 3.85 0.05
N HIS A 149 13.00 4.65 -0.94
CA HIS A 149 12.47 4.71 -2.29
C HIS A 149 12.40 3.33 -2.97
N ASN A 150 11.38 3.18 -3.83
CA ASN A 150 11.26 2.23 -4.94
C ASN A 150 11.16 0.72 -4.62
N ARG A 151 9.95 0.17 -4.74
CA ARG A 151 9.48 -0.51 -5.97
C ARG A 151 8.08 -1.06 -5.76
N GLN A 152 7.33 -1.12 -6.84
CA GLN A 152 6.26 -2.09 -7.07
C GLN A 152 6.80 -3.52 -6.84
N GLN A 153 6.96 -3.94 -5.59
CA GLN A 153 7.15 -5.35 -5.25
C GLN A 153 5.76 -5.84 -4.83
N LYS A 154 5.08 -6.42 -5.82
CA LYS A 154 4.11 -7.49 -5.60
C LYS A 154 4.62 -8.30 -4.42
N GLU A 155 3.95 -8.23 -3.26
CA GLU A 155 4.44 -8.87 -2.03
C GLU A 155 4.73 -10.34 -2.36
N ILE A 156 5.99 -10.68 -2.59
CA ILE A 156 6.40 -12.05 -2.86
C ILE A 156 6.32 -12.71 -1.50
N THR A 157 5.16 -13.32 -1.23
CA THR A 157 4.90 -14.01 0.03
C THR A 157 6.07 -14.95 0.35
N THR A 158 6.40 -15.12 1.64
CA THR A 158 7.44 -16.05 2.09
C THR A 158 7.30 -17.44 1.47
N LYS A 159 6.06 -17.84 1.17
CA LYS A 159 5.71 -19.06 0.42
C LYS A 159 6.30 -19.09 -0.99
N VAL A 160 6.16 -18.00 -1.77
CA VAL A 160 6.68 -17.93 -3.14
C VAL A 160 8.21 -17.90 -3.13
N LEU A 161 8.83 -17.23 -2.15
CA LEU A 161 10.29 -17.30 -1.95
C LEU A 161 10.74 -18.74 -1.67
N ALA A 162 10.11 -19.43 -0.71
CA ALA A 162 10.43 -20.82 -0.39
C ALA A 162 10.27 -21.74 -1.60
N GLN A 163 9.19 -21.57 -2.37
CA GLN A 163 8.94 -22.33 -3.60
C GLN A 163 10.04 -22.10 -4.66
N ARG A 164 10.50 -20.85 -4.82
CA ARG A 164 11.57 -20.51 -5.78
C ARG A 164 12.93 -21.05 -5.35
N ILE A 165 13.25 -20.98 -4.05
CA ILE A 165 14.48 -21.55 -3.49
C ILE A 165 14.54 -23.06 -3.76
N ILE A 166 13.45 -23.77 -3.44
CA ILE A 166 13.35 -25.21 -3.64
C ILE A 166 13.35 -25.56 -5.13
N GLY A 167 12.66 -24.80 -5.98
CA GLY A 167 12.66 -25.00 -7.44
C GLY A 167 14.06 -24.87 -8.05
N ASN A 168 14.82 -23.86 -7.65
CA ASN A 168 16.22 -23.70 -8.09
C ASN A 168 17.11 -24.85 -7.62
N ALA A 169 16.95 -25.27 -6.36
CA ALA A 169 17.69 -26.40 -5.80
C ALA A 169 17.39 -27.69 -6.56
N PHE A 170 16.11 -27.98 -6.81
CA PHE A 170 15.67 -29.18 -7.51
C PHE A 170 16.24 -29.24 -8.92
N ASN A 171 16.14 -28.15 -9.71
CA ASN A 171 16.67 -28.11 -11.07
C ASN A 171 18.19 -28.36 -11.12
N PHE A 172 18.94 -27.83 -10.14
CA PHE A 172 20.37 -28.10 -10.05
C PHE A 172 20.64 -29.56 -9.69
N LEU A 173 20.00 -30.08 -8.63
CA LEU A 173 20.27 -31.41 -8.12
C LEU A 173 19.81 -32.52 -9.08
N ALA A 174 18.70 -32.30 -9.79
CA ALA A 174 18.19 -33.23 -10.81
C ALA A 174 19.21 -33.47 -11.93
N SER A 175 20.00 -32.46 -12.31
CA SER A 175 21.06 -32.63 -13.32
C SER A 175 22.21 -33.55 -12.88
N PHE A 176 22.31 -33.83 -11.57
CA PHE A 176 23.31 -34.72 -10.98
C PHE A 176 22.68 -35.97 -10.33
N ALA A 177 21.38 -36.18 -10.53
CA ALA A 177 20.73 -37.40 -10.10
C ALA A 177 21.27 -38.56 -10.94
N SER A 178 21.81 -39.57 -10.27
CA SER A 178 22.28 -40.80 -10.91
C SER A 178 21.45 -41.98 -10.41
N GLU A 179 21.00 -42.82 -11.35
CA GLU A 179 20.39 -44.10 -11.01
C GLU A 179 21.46 -45.05 -10.46
N ASP A 180 21.22 -45.55 -9.25
CA ASP A 180 22.10 -46.55 -8.63
C ASP A 180 21.85 -47.92 -9.28
N PRO A 181 22.86 -48.59 -9.88
CA PRO A 181 22.70 -49.92 -10.47
C PRO A 181 22.31 -51.01 -9.45
N SER A 182 22.50 -50.77 -8.14
CA SER A 182 22.25 -51.74 -7.08
C SER A 182 20.82 -51.66 -6.50
N ASN A 183 20.14 -50.51 -6.63
CA ASN A 183 18.79 -50.30 -6.13
C ASN A 183 17.88 -49.79 -7.25
N ARG A 184 17.05 -50.71 -7.79
CA ARG A 184 16.11 -50.46 -8.89
C ARG A 184 15.28 -49.18 -8.66
N GLY A 185 15.59 -48.13 -9.41
CA GLY A 185 14.74 -46.95 -9.59
C GLY A 185 14.83 -45.87 -8.52
N GLN A 186 15.85 -45.89 -7.64
CA GLN A 186 16.11 -44.74 -6.76
C GLN A 186 17.18 -43.83 -7.36
N GLU A 187 16.75 -42.62 -7.74
CA GLU A 187 17.65 -41.52 -8.08
C GLU A 187 18.34 -41.04 -6.80
N THR A 188 19.66 -41.17 -6.76
CA THR A 188 20.45 -40.69 -5.63
C THR A 188 21.22 -39.45 -6.03
N VAL A 189 21.20 -38.44 -5.15
CA VAL A 189 21.98 -37.21 -5.33
C VAL A 189 23.12 -37.22 -4.30
N PRO A 190 24.38 -37.19 -4.73
CA PRO A 190 25.51 -37.11 -3.80
C PRO A 190 25.41 -35.86 -2.93
N LEU A 191 25.60 -36.02 -1.61
CA LEU A 191 25.55 -34.90 -0.65
C LEU A 191 26.57 -33.79 -0.96
N LYS A 192 27.65 -34.12 -1.67
CA LYS A 192 28.63 -33.15 -2.17
C LYS A 192 28.00 -32.15 -3.14
N THR A 193 27.14 -32.61 -4.04
CA THR A 193 26.45 -31.77 -5.02
C THR A 193 25.54 -30.74 -4.35
N PHE A 194 24.84 -31.14 -3.28
CA PHE A 194 24.04 -30.22 -2.49
C PHE A 194 24.89 -29.13 -1.81
N ARG A 195 26.03 -29.51 -1.23
CA ARG A 195 26.96 -28.53 -0.62
C ARG A 195 27.53 -27.56 -1.64
N ASP A 196 27.87 -28.06 -2.84
CA ASP A 196 28.38 -27.25 -3.93
C ASP A 196 27.31 -26.26 -4.45
N TRP A 197 26.03 -26.68 -4.49
CA TRP A 197 24.90 -25.79 -4.78
C TRP A 197 24.71 -24.73 -3.70
N TRP A 198 24.66 -25.13 -2.43
CA TRP A 198 24.44 -24.24 -1.29
C TRP A 198 25.47 -23.10 -1.26
N THR A 199 26.75 -23.44 -1.45
CA THR A 199 27.84 -22.46 -1.49
C THR A 199 27.68 -21.44 -2.63
N LYS A 200 27.20 -21.89 -3.81
CA LYS A 200 26.92 -21.00 -4.95
C LYS A 200 25.69 -20.13 -4.70
N PHE A 201 24.67 -20.70 -4.07
CA PHE A 201 23.42 -20.02 -3.72
C PHE A 201 23.68 -18.90 -2.70
N GLU A 202 24.41 -19.18 -1.63
CA GLU A 202 24.78 -18.23 -0.58
C GLU A 202 25.55 -17.03 -1.17
N ARG A 203 26.59 -17.29 -1.97
CA ARG A 203 27.34 -16.23 -2.66
C ARG A 203 26.45 -15.38 -3.58
N LYS A 204 25.48 -15.99 -4.27
CA LYS A 204 24.54 -15.25 -5.14
C LYS A 204 23.58 -14.40 -4.34
N VAL A 205 23.08 -14.88 -3.20
CA VAL A 205 22.20 -14.11 -2.31
C VAL A 205 22.94 -12.92 -1.69
N GLU A 206 24.20 -13.10 -1.28
CA GLU A 206 25.03 -12.01 -0.78
C GLU A 206 25.32 -10.96 -1.86
N MET A 207 25.55 -11.38 -3.10
CA MET A 207 25.85 -10.47 -4.22
C MET A 207 24.61 -9.80 -4.82
N ASP A 208 23.48 -10.50 -4.94
CA ASP A 208 22.22 -9.97 -5.45
C ASP A 208 21.02 -10.57 -4.70
N PRO A 209 20.55 -9.91 -3.61
CA PRO A 209 19.37 -10.33 -2.87
C PRO A 209 18.09 -10.35 -3.71
N THR A 210 18.05 -9.57 -4.80
CA THR A 210 16.86 -9.43 -5.66
C THR A 210 16.74 -10.54 -6.70
N PHE A 211 17.74 -11.43 -6.82
CA PHE A 211 17.69 -12.57 -7.72
C PHE A 211 16.49 -13.50 -7.44
N LEU A 212 16.12 -13.71 -6.17
CA LEU A 212 14.96 -14.52 -5.77
C LEU A 212 13.61 -13.89 -6.14
N GLU A 213 13.61 -12.58 -6.35
CA GLU A 213 12.41 -11.81 -6.66
C GLU A 213 12.13 -11.75 -8.16
N ARG A 214 13.18 -11.86 -8.98
CA ARG A 214 13.08 -11.94 -10.44
C ARG A 214 12.57 -13.33 -10.82
N GLU A 215 11.53 -13.40 -11.64
CA GLU A 215 11.08 -14.66 -12.24
C GLU A 215 12.23 -15.25 -13.06
N ASP A 216 12.66 -16.47 -12.73
CA ASP A 216 13.61 -17.22 -13.55
C ASP A 216 12.91 -17.57 -14.88
N PRO A 217 13.38 -17.08 -16.04
CA PRO A 217 12.79 -17.36 -17.35
C PRO A 217 12.92 -18.82 -17.79
N SER A 218 13.54 -19.67 -16.98
CA SER A 218 13.75 -21.11 -17.21
C SER A 218 12.70 -22.01 -16.53
N ALA A 219 11.75 -21.45 -15.76
CA ALA A 219 10.68 -22.21 -15.11
C ALA A 219 9.46 -22.46 -16.01
N SER A 220 9.45 -21.93 -17.24
CA SER A 220 8.45 -22.21 -18.27
C SER A 220 9.08 -23.11 -19.34
N GLY A 221 9.10 -24.41 -19.06
CA GLY A 221 9.51 -25.47 -19.98
C GLY A 221 8.92 -26.78 -19.54
#